data_AF-A0A1S7SHE4-F1
#
_entry.id   AF-A0A1S7SHE4-F1
#
_cell.length_a   1.000
_cell.length_b   1.000
_cell.length_c   1.000
_cell.angle_alpha   90.00
_cell.angle_beta   90.00
_cell.angle_gamma   90.00
#
_symmetry.space_group_name_H-M   'P 1'
#
loop_
_entity.id
_entity.type
_entity.pdbx_description
1 polymer ?
#
loop_
_entity_poly.entity_id
_entity_poly.type
_entity_poly.pdbx_seq_one_letter_code
_entity_poly.pdbx_strand_id
1 'polypeptide(L)'
;MAATFHHGPEVIEHKDGVTVVRDVKSAVTYVNGTAPIQDVHATALAREDYINKRVIIRSRAEGAAAFGVHKAGYTIPAALDAIFDQGDGGTIIVNNVFDPDVHKEGANPDPSKVTTVDINGTISPAGLASGFSGAYECYNNFGYFPKLIIAPGYSPAATVRAEMDVVASRLHALAIADLPLGLTKQQAVAARGATGTANTSSARTVLTYPHVVIEDTTGAAETRLDPLSSRLAGVIIATDLNEGWQNSPSNREIKGVVDLEVPINFYPSDYQNDTNFLNEAGIVTAMRSFATGIRVFGNRSTAFPTSSHVENFIHARRILDMIHEAIIFYTMNYVDRLGSPMTVEAAEEGVNAYLRSKTDIAIYGGTFRFDRQKNTAEQIADGKFFYRLECHPISVMERITIDSYVDTKFISNALSLAA
;
A
#
# COMPACT_ATOMS: atom_id res chain seq x y z
N MET A 1 24.30 53.50 -20.83
CA MET A 1 24.82 53.01 -19.54
C MET A 1 26.17 52.38 -19.79
N ALA A 2 27.20 52.79 -19.05
CA ALA A 2 28.56 52.27 -19.20
C ALA A 2 28.58 50.78 -18.83
N ALA A 3 29.16 49.95 -19.69
CA ALA A 3 29.44 48.57 -19.35
C ALA A 3 30.46 48.55 -18.21
N THR A 4 30.10 47.93 -17.09
CA THR A 4 30.95 47.80 -15.91
C THR A 4 32.15 46.92 -16.28
N PHE A 5 33.36 47.48 -16.26
CA PHE A 5 34.60 46.77 -16.54
C PHE A 5 34.95 45.82 -15.38
N HIS A 6 35.07 44.51 -15.65
CA HIS A 6 35.50 43.49 -14.69
C HIS A 6 36.94 43.04 -15.00
N HIS A 7 37.83 43.06 -14.00
CA HIS A 7 39.19 42.50 -14.09
C HIS A 7 39.39 41.42 -13.02
N GLY A 8 39.48 40.15 -13.43
CA GLY A 8 39.62 38.97 -12.57
C GLY A 8 38.86 37.77 -13.12
N PRO A 9 39.16 36.52 -12.71
CA PRO A 9 38.37 35.35 -13.10
C PRO A 9 37.02 35.35 -12.36
N GLU A 10 35.94 35.17 -13.11
CA GLU A 10 34.58 34.96 -12.60
C GLU A 10 34.11 33.57 -13.04
N VAL A 11 33.42 32.86 -12.15
CA VAL A 11 32.70 31.64 -12.50
C VAL A 11 31.22 31.96 -12.46
N ILE A 12 30.62 32.06 -13.65
CA ILE A 12 29.17 32.17 -13.80
C ILE A 12 28.65 30.74 -13.92
N GLU A 13 28.01 30.25 -12.86
CA GLU A 13 27.45 28.92 -12.82
C GLU A 13 26.11 28.91 -13.57
N HIS A 14 26.17 28.61 -14.87
CA HIS A 14 24.98 28.36 -15.68
C HIS A 14 24.39 27.00 -15.32
N LYS A 15 23.34 26.99 -14.50
CA LYS A 15 22.56 25.79 -14.19
C LYS A 15 21.56 25.53 -15.31
N ASP A 16 22.01 24.96 -16.42
CA ASP A 16 21.11 24.33 -17.40
C ASP A 16 20.56 23.03 -16.81
N GLY A 17 19.44 23.15 -16.10
CA GLY A 17 18.75 22.03 -15.48
C GLY A 17 17.32 21.93 -15.97
N VAL A 18 17.03 20.90 -16.78
CA VAL A 18 15.64 20.47 -17.00
C VAL A 18 15.20 19.73 -15.74
N THR A 19 14.33 20.32 -14.93
CA THR A 19 13.67 19.61 -13.84
C THR A 19 12.71 18.57 -14.44
N VAL A 20 12.94 17.30 -14.13
CA VAL A 20 12.11 16.19 -14.61
C VAL A 20 11.27 15.68 -13.45
N VAL A 21 9.98 15.41 -13.68
CA VAL A 21 9.14 14.70 -12.72
C VAL A 21 9.72 13.29 -12.54
N ARG A 22 9.89 12.86 -11.28
CA ARG A 22 10.39 11.52 -10.95
C ARG A 22 9.32 10.74 -10.19
N ASP A 23 9.35 9.42 -10.38
CA ASP A 23 8.53 8.51 -9.58
C ASP A 23 8.92 8.61 -8.11
N VAL A 24 7.92 8.46 -7.24
CA VAL A 24 8.12 8.31 -5.80
C VAL A 24 8.39 6.85 -5.46
N LYS A 25 8.98 6.59 -4.28
CA LYS A 25 9.19 5.22 -3.82
C LYS A 25 7.84 4.55 -3.55
N SER A 26 7.55 3.49 -4.30
CA SER A 26 6.27 2.75 -4.21
C SER A 26 6.30 1.64 -3.15
N ALA A 27 7.46 0.99 -2.97
CA ALA A 27 7.68 -0.13 -2.05
C ALA A 27 8.08 0.34 -0.64
N VAL A 28 7.20 1.14 0.00
CA VAL A 28 7.39 1.61 1.38
C VAL A 28 6.22 1.19 2.25
N THR A 29 6.49 0.43 3.31
CA THR A 29 5.45 -0.09 4.21
C THR A 29 5.63 0.47 5.61
N TYR A 30 4.57 0.97 6.22
CA TYR A 30 4.51 1.30 7.64
C TYR A 30 3.91 0.12 8.41
N VAL A 31 4.71 -0.47 9.30
CA VAL A 31 4.31 -1.58 10.17
C VAL A 31 4.12 -1.03 11.57
N ASN A 32 2.89 -1.07 12.07
CA ASN A 32 2.56 -0.64 13.41
C ASN A 32 2.16 -1.85 14.27
N GLY A 33 2.85 -2.09 15.39
CA GLY A 33 2.59 -3.28 16.19
C GLY A 33 3.45 -3.38 17.43
N THR A 34 3.72 -4.61 17.86
CA THR A 34 4.46 -4.89 19.10
C THR A 34 5.69 -5.74 18.84
N ALA A 35 6.78 -5.41 19.53
CA ALA A 35 8.07 -6.10 19.44
C ALA A 35 8.64 -6.37 20.83
N PRO A 36 9.33 -7.51 21.05
CA PRO A 36 9.98 -7.85 22.32
C PRO A 36 11.31 -7.08 22.48
N ILE A 37 11.27 -5.75 22.45
CA ILE A 37 12.47 -4.89 22.47
C ILE A 37 13.32 -5.07 23.73
N GLN A 38 12.75 -5.53 24.84
CA GLN A 38 13.45 -5.84 26.08
C GLN A 38 14.43 -7.01 25.94
N ASP A 39 14.20 -7.91 24.99
CA ASP A 39 15.07 -9.06 24.75
C ASP A 39 16.37 -8.64 24.04
N VAL A 40 16.40 -7.45 23.43
CA VAL A 40 17.55 -6.91 22.68
C VAL A 40 18.17 -5.69 23.37
N HIS A 41 17.34 -4.86 24.01
CA HIS A 41 17.74 -3.61 24.65
C HIS A 41 17.51 -3.69 26.17
N ALA A 42 18.58 -3.98 26.91
CA ALA A 42 18.50 -4.33 28.33
C ALA A 42 18.00 -3.19 29.25
N THR A 43 18.36 -1.94 28.95
CA THR A 43 18.03 -0.77 29.80
C THR A 43 16.86 0.03 29.24
N ALA A 44 16.08 0.69 30.11
CA ALA A 44 14.97 1.57 29.70
C ALA A 44 15.43 2.65 28.70
N LEU A 45 16.57 3.31 28.97
CA LEU A 45 17.14 4.33 28.08
C LEU A 45 17.44 3.79 26.67
N ALA A 46 17.98 2.58 26.57
CA ALA A 46 18.24 1.94 25.27
C ALA A 46 16.95 1.55 24.52
N ARG A 47 15.82 1.36 25.24
CA ARG A 47 14.53 1.03 24.65
C ARG A 47 13.78 2.25 24.11
N GLU A 48 14.05 3.45 24.61
CA GLU A 48 13.33 4.69 24.23
C GLU A 48 13.37 4.95 22.72
N ASP A 49 14.48 4.63 22.05
CA ASP A 49 14.65 4.79 20.61
C ASP A 49 13.85 3.78 19.76
N TYR A 50 13.16 2.82 20.41
CA TYR A 50 12.37 1.77 19.79
C TYR A 50 10.92 1.72 20.29
N ILE A 51 10.46 2.74 21.02
CA ILE A 51 9.07 2.88 21.48
C ILE A 51 8.46 4.13 20.86
N ASN A 52 7.45 3.96 20.01
CA ASN A 52 6.82 5.04 19.23
C ASN A 52 7.85 5.88 18.43
N LYS A 53 8.93 5.22 18.01
CA LYS A 53 9.97 5.75 17.14
C LYS A 53 9.99 4.93 15.85
N ARG A 54 10.11 5.63 14.73
CA ARG A 54 10.07 5.03 13.40
C ARG A 54 11.48 4.60 13.05
N VAL A 55 11.67 3.31 12.81
CA VAL A 55 12.96 2.74 12.44
C VAL A 55 12.84 2.11 11.06
N ILE A 56 13.76 2.44 10.16
CA ILE A 56 13.82 1.81 8.83
C ILE A 56 14.51 0.45 8.96
N ILE A 57 13.86 -0.58 8.45
CA ILE A 57 14.37 -1.94 8.34
C ILE A 57 14.40 -2.35 6.86
N ARG A 58 15.55 -2.87 6.41
CA ARG A 58 15.76 -3.35 5.04
C ARG A 58 16.26 -4.78 4.97
N SER A 59 16.56 -5.40 6.12
CA SER A 59 16.93 -6.81 6.20
C SER A 59 16.37 -7.49 7.44
N ARG A 60 16.25 -8.82 7.40
CA ARG A 60 15.89 -9.64 8.56
C ARG A 60 16.84 -9.40 9.74
N ALA A 61 18.14 -9.25 9.48
CA ALA A 61 19.15 -9.04 10.51
C ALA A 61 19.00 -7.68 11.22
N GLU A 62 18.75 -6.60 10.46
CA GLU A 62 18.43 -5.29 11.03
C GLU A 62 17.15 -5.35 11.88
N GLY A 63 16.11 -6.03 11.36
CA GLY A 63 14.85 -6.21 12.07
C GLY A 63 15.03 -6.93 13.41
N ALA A 64 15.76 -8.04 13.41
CA ALA A 64 16.05 -8.80 14.63
C ALA A 64 16.92 -8.00 15.63
N ALA A 65 17.90 -7.23 15.14
CA ALA A 65 18.75 -6.40 15.99
C ALA A 65 18.01 -5.18 16.58
N ALA A 66 16.97 -4.66 15.92
CA ALA A 66 16.18 -3.54 16.42
C ALA A 66 15.02 -3.99 17.31
N PHE A 67 14.32 -5.06 16.93
CA PHE A 67 13.01 -5.43 17.47
C PHE A 67 12.95 -6.85 18.03
N GLY A 68 14.04 -7.61 17.97
CA GLY A 68 14.09 -8.99 18.43
C GLY A 68 13.59 -9.99 17.41
N VAL A 69 13.79 -11.27 17.74
CA VAL A 69 13.30 -12.40 16.95
C VAL A 69 11.83 -12.66 17.23
N HIS A 70 11.20 -13.51 16.42
CA HIS A 70 9.82 -13.90 16.62
C HIS A 70 9.61 -14.57 17.99
N LYS A 71 8.57 -14.10 18.70
CA LYS A 71 8.15 -14.55 20.03
C LYS A 71 6.64 -14.42 20.12
N ALA A 72 5.99 -15.43 20.69
CA ALA A 72 4.54 -15.45 20.83
C ALA A 72 4.02 -14.19 21.55
N GLY A 73 2.89 -13.66 21.07
CA GLY A 73 2.26 -12.43 21.58
C GLY A 73 2.79 -11.13 20.95
N TYR A 74 3.91 -11.16 20.23
CA TYR A 74 4.46 -10.00 19.53
C TYR A 74 4.24 -10.10 18.01
N THR A 75 3.94 -8.98 17.37
CA THR A 75 3.45 -8.96 15.98
C THR A 75 4.49 -8.49 14.96
N ILE A 76 5.39 -7.58 15.32
CA ILE A 76 6.36 -6.97 14.39
C ILE A 76 7.36 -8.00 13.82
N PRO A 77 8.03 -8.85 14.61
CA PRO A 77 8.99 -9.79 14.04
C PRO A 77 8.35 -10.78 13.05
N ALA A 78 7.13 -11.25 13.34
CA ALA A 78 6.37 -12.11 12.42
C ALA A 78 6.01 -11.38 11.12
N ALA A 79 5.57 -10.11 11.23
CA ALA A 79 5.23 -9.29 10.08
C ALA A 79 6.44 -9.01 9.17
N LEU A 80 7.60 -8.74 9.76
CA LEU A 80 8.84 -8.53 9.00
C LEU A 80 9.23 -9.81 8.26
N ASP A 81 9.19 -10.95 8.92
CA ASP A 81 9.50 -12.24 8.29
C ASP A 81 8.55 -12.55 7.13
N ALA A 82 7.24 -12.35 7.36
CA ALA A 82 6.20 -12.50 6.33
C ALA A 82 6.42 -11.63 5.09
N ILE A 83 6.92 -10.39 5.27
CA ILE A 83 7.27 -9.48 4.17
C ILE A 83 8.55 -9.97 3.46
N PHE A 84 9.60 -10.30 4.21
CA PHE A 84 10.89 -10.75 3.66
C PHE A 84 10.83 -12.15 3.01
N ASP A 85 9.82 -12.95 3.29
CA ASP A 85 9.57 -14.22 2.57
C ASP A 85 9.24 -13.98 1.10
N GLN A 86 8.65 -12.83 0.75
CA GLN A 86 8.24 -12.55 -0.62
C GLN A 86 9.41 -12.08 -1.50
N GLY A 87 10.46 -11.51 -0.89
CA GLY A 87 11.66 -10.98 -1.55
C GLY A 87 12.37 -9.93 -0.68
N ASP A 88 13.03 -8.95 -1.29
CA ASP A 88 13.90 -7.97 -0.60
C ASP A 88 13.18 -6.94 0.30
N GLY A 89 11.89 -7.12 0.60
CA GLY A 89 11.13 -6.35 1.60
C GLY A 89 10.98 -4.83 1.37
N GLY A 90 11.68 -4.24 0.39
CA GLY A 90 11.63 -2.82 0.09
C GLY A 90 12.16 -1.97 1.25
N THR A 91 11.49 -0.86 1.54
CA THR A 91 11.76 -0.06 2.75
C THR A 91 10.62 -0.24 3.74
N ILE A 92 10.92 -0.84 4.89
CA ILE A 92 9.91 -1.09 5.93
C ILE A 92 10.16 -0.11 7.08
N ILE A 93 9.20 0.77 7.33
CA ILE A 93 9.21 1.68 8.47
C ILE A 93 8.44 1.01 9.60
N VAL A 94 9.15 0.64 10.66
CA VAL A 94 8.57 -0.07 11.80
C VAL A 94 8.33 0.92 12.93
N ASN A 95 7.12 0.89 13.50
CA ASN A 95 6.74 1.58 14.72
C ASN A 95 6.28 0.55 15.76
N ASN A 96 7.13 0.33 16.77
CA ASN A 96 6.76 -0.48 17.92
C ASN A 96 6.04 0.39 18.96
N VAL A 97 4.86 -0.05 19.36
CA VAL A 97 4.01 0.61 20.36
C VAL A 97 4.24 0.03 21.75
N PHE A 98 4.74 -1.21 21.83
CA PHE A 98 4.96 -1.89 23.09
C PHE A 98 6.13 -1.29 23.88
N ASP A 99 5.80 -0.68 25.01
CA ASP A 99 6.72 -0.33 26.09
C ASP A 99 6.67 -1.40 27.20
N PRO A 100 7.75 -2.17 27.47
CA PRO A 100 7.77 -3.21 28.49
C PRO A 100 7.68 -2.68 29.94
N ASP A 101 8.00 -1.41 30.17
CA ASP A 101 7.95 -0.80 31.50
C ASP A 101 6.53 -0.32 31.84
N VAL A 102 5.70 -0.08 30.82
CA VAL A 102 4.29 0.34 30.93
C VAL A 102 3.33 -0.84 30.73
N HIS A 103 3.51 -1.63 29.68
CA HIS A 103 2.64 -2.74 29.30
C HIS A 103 3.10 -4.02 30.01
N LYS A 104 2.64 -4.19 31.25
CA LYS A 104 3.05 -5.30 32.12
C LYS A 104 1.91 -5.85 32.98
N GLU A 105 2.02 -7.13 33.31
CA GLU A 105 1.24 -7.81 34.34
C GLU A 105 2.13 -7.94 35.59
N GLY A 106 1.87 -7.10 36.60
CA GLY A 106 2.74 -6.99 37.77
C GLY A 106 4.14 -6.48 37.39
N ALA A 107 5.16 -7.30 37.56
CA ALA A 107 6.54 -6.98 37.20
C ALA A 107 6.96 -7.48 35.80
N ASN A 108 6.12 -8.27 35.13
CA ASN A 108 6.49 -8.95 33.89
C ASN A 108 5.91 -8.21 32.67
N PRO A 109 6.74 -7.85 31.66
CA PRO A 109 6.25 -7.29 30.41
C PRO A 109 5.24 -8.23 29.74
N ASP A 110 4.09 -7.69 29.33
CA ASP A 110 2.98 -8.43 28.73
C ASP A 110 2.40 -7.68 27.53
N PRO A 111 2.61 -8.16 26.28
CA PRO A 111 2.10 -7.50 25.09
C PRO A 111 0.57 -7.50 24.99
N SER A 112 -0.13 -8.35 25.76
CA SER A 112 -1.61 -8.35 25.81
C SER A 112 -2.19 -7.07 26.44
N LYS A 113 -1.35 -6.30 27.17
CA LYS A 113 -1.74 -5.01 27.76
C LYS A 113 -1.73 -3.84 26.77
N VAL A 114 -1.20 -4.04 25.56
CA VAL A 114 -1.27 -3.02 24.49
C VAL A 114 -2.70 -2.91 24.00
N THR A 115 -3.28 -1.73 24.11
CA THR A 115 -4.67 -1.46 23.74
C THR A 115 -4.78 -0.96 22.30
N THR A 116 -6.00 -0.94 21.76
CA THR A 116 -6.27 -0.30 20.46
C THR A 116 -6.02 1.20 20.48
N VAL A 117 -6.06 1.85 21.65
CA VAL A 117 -5.72 3.27 21.82
C VAL A 117 -4.23 3.49 21.60
N ASP A 118 -3.39 2.59 22.12
CA ASP A 118 -1.94 2.69 21.93
C ASP A 118 -1.56 2.49 20.46
N ILE A 119 -2.21 1.54 19.78
CA ILE A 119 -2.00 1.27 18.34
C ILE A 119 -2.45 2.44 17.49
N ASN A 120 -3.65 3.00 17.72
CA ASN A 120 -4.11 4.19 17.01
C ASN A 120 -3.17 5.37 17.28
N GLY A 121 -2.78 5.53 18.54
CA GLY A 121 -1.88 6.57 18.99
C GLY A 121 -2.50 7.96 18.91
N THR A 122 -1.71 8.96 19.28
CA THR A 122 -2.08 10.37 19.25
C THR A 122 -0.84 11.23 19.07
N ILE A 123 -1.05 12.53 18.86
CA ILE A 123 0.02 13.52 18.95
C ILE A 123 -0.08 14.13 20.36
N SER A 124 0.93 13.87 21.18
CA SER A 124 1.00 14.41 22.54
C SER A 124 1.11 15.95 22.52
N PRO A 125 0.81 16.64 23.64
CA PRO A 125 1.03 18.08 23.76
C PRO A 125 2.47 18.53 23.50
N ALA A 126 3.45 17.63 23.66
CA ALA A 126 4.85 17.86 23.34
C ALA A 126 5.16 17.72 21.83
N GLY A 127 4.15 17.43 21.00
CA GLY A 127 4.29 17.23 19.55
C GLY A 127 4.81 15.85 19.17
N LEU A 128 4.97 14.92 20.10
CA LEU A 128 5.44 13.56 19.82
C LEU A 128 4.26 12.68 19.36
N ALA A 129 4.37 12.09 18.18
CA ALA A 129 3.35 11.19 17.64
C ALA A 129 3.57 9.73 18.07
N SER A 130 2.52 9.04 18.51
CA SER A 130 2.51 7.59 18.79
C SER A 130 1.66 6.81 17.79
N GLY A 131 1.78 5.48 17.78
CA GLY A 131 0.95 4.59 16.97
C GLY A 131 0.94 4.95 15.47
N PHE A 132 -0.25 5.01 14.87
CA PHE A 132 -0.43 5.43 13.48
C PHE A 132 -0.19 6.92 13.26
N SER A 133 -0.35 7.77 14.28
CA SER A 133 -0.20 9.21 14.12
C SER A 133 1.19 9.60 13.60
N GLY A 134 2.25 8.85 13.88
CA GLY A 134 3.55 9.21 13.31
C GLY A 134 3.93 8.54 11.99
N ALA A 135 2.98 7.87 11.33
CA ALA A 135 3.07 7.72 9.87
C ALA A 135 3.15 9.11 9.19
N TYR A 136 2.54 10.15 9.79
CA TYR A 136 2.62 11.54 9.30
C TYR A 136 4.03 12.14 9.42
N GLU A 137 4.87 11.67 10.35
CA GLU A 137 6.23 12.19 10.56
C GLU A 137 7.25 11.56 9.59
N CYS A 138 6.88 10.48 8.89
CA CYS A 138 7.79 9.73 8.04
C CYS A 138 8.42 10.59 6.94
N TYR A 139 7.68 11.54 6.36
CA TYR A 139 8.23 12.43 5.34
C TYR A 139 9.32 13.35 5.89
N ASN A 140 9.12 13.93 7.07
CA ASN A 140 10.13 14.80 7.68
C ASN A 140 11.37 14.02 8.12
N ASN A 141 11.18 12.79 8.59
CA ASN A 141 12.30 11.96 9.08
C ASN A 141 13.08 11.29 7.95
N PHE A 142 12.40 10.87 6.86
CA PHE A 142 13.00 10.00 5.84
C PHE A 142 12.89 10.53 4.40
N GLY A 143 12.10 11.58 4.15
CA GLY A 143 11.91 12.19 2.84
C GLY A 143 10.88 11.50 1.94
N TYR A 144 10.08 10.56 2.46
CA TYR A 144 9.02 9.89 1.69
C TYR A 144 7.89 9.39 2.61
N PHE A 145 6.69 9.29 2.04
CA PHE A 145 5.52 8.74 2.73
C PHE A 145 5.43 7.22 2.57
N PRO A 146 4.92 6.50 3.59
CA PRO A 146 4.57 5.09 3.42
C PRO A 146 3.42 4.93 2.43
N LYS A 147 3.48 3.87 1.61
CA LYS A 147 2.46 3.54 0.60
C LYS A 147 1.55 2.39 1.01
N LEU A 148 2.01 1.56 1.92
CA LEU A 148 1.25 0.49 2.55
C LEU A 148 1.26 0.71 4.05
N ILE A 149 0.13 0.47 4.71
CA ILE A 149 -0.02 0.56 6.16
C ILE A 149 -0.61 -0.76 6.64
N ILE A 150 0.07 -1.41 7.59
CA ILE A 150 -0.39 -2.66 8.21
C ILE A 150 -0.30 -2.56 9.73
N ALA A 151 -1.24 -3.22 10.42
CA ALA A 151 -1.17 -3.47 11.85
C ALA A 151 -1.52 -4.93 12.18
N PRO A 152 -0.57 -5.85 11.93
CA PRO A 152 -0.81 -7.28 12.04
C PRO A 152 -1.26 -7.66 13.46
N GLY A 153 -2.33 -8.44 13.56
CA GLY A 153 -2.94 -8.85 14.83
C GLY A 153 -3.89 -7.82 15.46
N TYR A 154 -3.79 -6.53 15.08
CA TYR A 154 -4.63 -5.46 15.62
C TYR A 154 -5.70 -4.96 14.63
N SER A 155 -5.46 -5.11 13.32
CA SER A 155 -6.42 -4.77 12.27
C SER A 155 -7.75 -5.54 12.30
N PRO A 156 -7.94 -6.67 13.01
CA PRO A 156 -9.26 -7.23 13.27
C PRO A 156 -10.20 -6.34 14.09
N ALA A 157 -9.68 -5.39 14.87
CA ALA A 157 -10.48 -4.42 15.60
C ALA A 157 -11.01 -3.30 14.67
N ALA A 158 -12.31 -3.02 14.75
CA ALA A 158 -12.95 -2.01 13.89
C ALA A 158 -12.39 -0.59 14.12
N THR A 159 -12.05 -0.24 15.36
CA THR A 159 -11.46 1.06 15.72
C THR A 159 -10.07 1.26 15.12
N VAL A 160 -9.28 0.19 15.00
CA VAL A 160 -7.96 0.21 14.37
C VAL A 160 -8.10 0.39 12.86
N ARG A 161 -9.02 -0.36 12.22
CA ARG A 161 -9.28 -0.20 10.78
C ARG A 161 -9.76 1.19 10.40
N ALA A 162 -10.65 1.77 11.21
CA ALA A 162 -11.14 3.12 10.96
C ALA A 162 -9.99 4.14 10.98
N GLU A 163 -9.06 4.02 11.94
CA GLU A 163 -7.88 4.90 11.99
C GLU A 163 -6.90 4.64 10.84
N MET A 164 -6.69 3.37 10.48
CA MET A 164 -5.88 3.02 9.31
C MET A 164 -6.40 3.68 8.02
N ASP A 165 -7.71 3.73 7.83
CA ASP A 165 -8.34 4.37 6.66
C ASP A 165 -8.13 5.89 6.65
N VAL A 166 -8.23 6.55 7.81
CA VAL A 166 -7.96 7.98 7.97
C VAL A 166 -6.51 8.29 7.60
N VAL A 167 -5.56 7.53 8.15
CA VAL A 167 -4.13 7.71 7.88
C VAL A 167 -3.82 7.42 6.40
N ALA A 168 -4.35 6.33 5.85
CA ALA A 168 -4.14 5.94 4.46
C ALA A 168 -4.68 6.98 3.47
N SER A 169 -5.88 7.52 3.74
CA SER A 169 -6.49 8.57 2.92
C SER A 169 -5.66 9.85 2.91
N ARG A 170 -5.11 10.23 4.06
CA ARG A 170 -4.29 11.45 4.20
C ARG A 170 -2.90 11.31 3.57
N LEU A 171 -2.31 10.12 3.60
CA LEU A 171 -0.95 9.85 3.08
C LEU A 171 -0.92 9.31 1.65
N HIS A 172 -2.07 9.19 0.98
CA HIS A 172 -2.20 8.51 -0.31
C HIS A 172 -1.60 7.09 -0.29
N ALA A 173 -1.89 6.35 0.78
CA ALA A 173 -1.44 4.98 1.01
C ALA A 173 -2.63 3.99 0.90
N LEU A 174 -2.33 2.69 0.99
CA LEU A 174 -3.31 1.63 1.19
C LEU A 174 -3.19 1.03 2.59
N ALA A 175 -4.30 0.96 3.31
CA ALA A 175 -4.43 0.21 4.54
C ALA A 175 -4.80 -1.24 4.23
N ILE A 176 -3.95 -2.20 4.60
CA ILE A 176 -4.25 -3.64 4.44
C ILE A 176 -4.59 -4.20 5.80
N ALA A 177 -5.81 -4.70 5.94
CA ALA A 177 -6.38 -5.11 7.22
C ALA A 177 -7.00 -6.50 7.14
N ASP A 178 -6.76 -7.32 8.15
CA ASP A 178 -7.36 -8.65 8.25
C ASP A 178 -8.72 -8.64 8.94
N LEU A 179 -9.61 -9.54 8.51
CA LEU A 179 -10.77 -9.94 9.29
C LEU A 179 -10.36 -10.81 10.50
N PRO A 180 -11.17 -10.87 11.57
CA PRO A 180 -10.89 -11.72 12.73
C PRO A 180 -10.62 -13.20 12.42
N LEU A 181 -9.78 -13.81 13.27
CA LEU A 181 -9.55 -15.27 13.30
C LEU A 181 -10.84 -16.03 13.63
N GLY A 182 -10.94 -17.25 13.12
CA GLY A 182 -12.00 -18.22 13.41
C GLY A 182 -13.31 -17.99 12.66
N LEU A 183 -13.37 -17.02 11.74
CA LEU A 183 -14.58 -16.77 10.97
C LEU A 183 -14.80 -17.83 9.90
N THR A 184 -16.04 -18.28 9.75
CA THR A 184 -16.49 -18.98 8.55
C THR A 184 -16.59 -18.03 7.36
N LYS A 185 -16.59 -18.58 6.13
CA LYS A 185 -16.75 -17.80 4.89
C LYS A 185 -18.00 -16.91 4.90
N GLN A 186 -19.13 -17.47 5.37
CA GLN A 186 -20.38 -16.74 5.52
C GLN A 186 -20.27 -15.60 6.52
N GLN A 187 -19.58 -15.81 7.65
CA GLN A 187 -19.37 -14.77 8.65
C GLN A 187 -18.41 -13.68 8.16
N ALA A 188 -17.41 -14.04 7.34
CA ALA A 188 -16.52 -13.07 6.71
C ALA A 188 -17.30 -12.11 5.78
N VAL A 189 -18.19 -12.64 4.94
CA VAL A 189 -19.10 -11.83 4.11
C VAL A 189 -20.08 -11.04 4.98
N ALA A 190 -20.67 -11.66 6.01
CA ALA A 190 -21.59 -10.97 6.93
C ALA A 190 -20.91 -9.82 7.69
N ALA A 191 -19.59 -9.89 7.92
CA ALA A 191 -18.82 -8.79 8.51
C ALA A 191 -18.82 -7.53 7.62
N ARG A 192 -19.07 -7.66 6.30
CA ARG A 192 -19.26 -6.54 5.36
C ARG A 192 -20.71 -6.05 5.30
N GLY A 193 -21.67 -6.77 5.89
CA GLY A 193 -23.09 -6.40 5.90
C GLY A 193 -23.39 -5.18 6.79
N ALA A 194 -24.62 -4.67 6.73
CA ALA A 194 -25.01 -3.42 7.40
C ALA A 194 -24.70 -3.37 8.92
N THR A 195 -24.83 -4.50 9.62
CA THR A 195 -24.53 -4.65 11.05
C THR A 195 -23.16 -5.28 11.33
N GLY A 196 -22.36 -5.49 10.28
CA GLY A 196 -21.07 -6.16 10.33
C GLY A 196 -19.95 -5.27 10.88
N THR A 197 -18.94 -5.91 11.44
CA THR A 197 -17.79 -5.22 12.08
C THR A 197 -16.81 -4.59 11.09
N ALA A 198 -16.92 -4.91 9.81
CA ALA A 198 -16.06 -4.44 8.72
C ALA A 198 -16.87 -3.79 7.58
N ASN A 199 -18.03 -3.22 7.90
CA ASN A 199 -18.86 -2.45 6.97
C ASN A 199 -18.21 -1.09 6.63
N THR A 200 -17.20 -1.12 5.75
CA THR A 200 -16.52 0.06 5.24
C THR A 200 -16.59 0.10 3.72
N SER A 201 -16.54 1.32 3.17
CA SER A 201 -16.61 1.61 1.74
C SER A 201 -15.49 2.58 1.36
N SER A 202 -14.24 2.13 1.51
CA SER A 202 -13.06 2.93 1.18
C SER A 202 -12.23 2.30 0.07
N ALA A 203 -11.84 3.12 -0.91
CA ALA A 203 -10.89 2.73 -1.96
C ALA A 203 -9.45 2.54 -1.44
N ARG A 204 -9.19 2.98 -0.20
CA ARG A 204 -7.88 2.95 0.46
C ARG A 204 -7.70 1.76 1.39
N THR A 205 -8.79 1.11 1.78
CA THR A 205 -8.75 -0.05 2.66
C THR A 205 -8.90 -1.33 1.84
N VAL A 206 -8.03 -2.30 2.09
CA VAL A 206 -8.07 -3.65 1.53
C VAL A 206 -8.30 -4.62 2.69
N LEU A 207 -9.39 -5.38 2.63
CA LEU A 207 -9.69 -6.40 3.63
C LEU A 207 -9.21 -7.76 3.17
N THR A 208 -8.52 -8.49 4.05
CA THR A 208 -7.96 -9.81 3.78
C THR A 208 -8.62 -10.89 4.63
N TYR A 209 -8.86 -12.05 4.01
CA TYR A 209 -9.33 -13.27 4.68
C TYR A 209 -9.05 -14.50 3.81
N PRO A 210 -8.67 -15.67 4.37
CA PRO A 210 -8.49 -15.97 5.80
C PRO A 210 -7.05 -15.70 6.27
N HIS A 211 -6.73 -16.06 7.52
CA HIS A 211 -5.32 -16.13 7.96
C HIS A 211 -4.60 -17.31 7.29
N VAL A 212 -3.27 -17.29 7.35
CA VAL A 212 -2.41 -18.28 6.71
C VAL A 212 -1.71 -19.15 7.77
N VAL A 213 -1.62 -20.45 7.50
CA VAL A 213 -0.89 -21.42 8.30
C VAL A 213 0.55 -21.46 7.83
N ILE A 214 1.47 -21.32 8.77
CA ILE A 214 2.91 -21.35 8.52
C ILE A 214 3.62 -22.20 9.57
N GLU A 215 4.86 -22.57 9.30
CA GLU A 215 5.73 -23.21 10.28
C GLU A 215 5.98 -22.27 11.47
N ASP A 216 5.86 -22.81 12.69
CA ASP A 216 6.19 -22.07 13.89
C ASP A 216 7.69 -22.23 14.24
N THR A 217 8.47 -21.21 13.91
CA THR A 217 9.91 -21.16 14.17
C THR A 217 10.26 -20.87 15.64
N THR A 218 9.28 -20.59 16.51
CA THR A 218 9.52 -20.41 17.95
C THR A 218 9.69 -21.74 18.70
N GLY A 219 9.28 -22.86 18.08
CA GLY A 219 9.28 -24.18 18.70
C GLY A 219 8.14 -24.39 19.71
N ALA A 220 7.14 -23.49 19.78
CA ALA A 220 5.97 -23.67 20.63
C ALA A 220 4.96 -24.67 20.04
N ALA A 221 4.83 -24.70 18.71
CA ALA A 221 4.04 -25.67 17.97
C ALA A 221 4.75 -26.05 16.64
N GLU A 222 4.17 -26.97 15.87
CA GLU A 222 4.63 -27.24 14.49
C GLU A 222 4.17 -26.12 13.54
N THR A 223 2.98 -25.57 13.75
CA THR A 223 2.38 -24.52 12.91
C THR A 223 1.73 -23.41 13.73
N ARG A 224 1.66 -22.21 13.15
CA ARG A 224 0.92 -21.05 13.68
C ARG A 224 0.08 -20.37 12.60
N LEU A 225 -0.87 -19.55 13.04
CA LEU A 225 -1.70 -18.71 12.18
C LEU A 225 -1.15 -17.28 12.15
N ASP A 226 -0.82 -16.80 10.96
CA ASP A 226 -0.36 -15.43 10.73
C ASP A 226 -1.40 -14.62 9.90
N PRO A 227 -1.52 -13.30 10.15
CA PRO A 227 -2.40 -12.45 9.35
C PRO A 227 -1.93 -12.34 7.89
N LEU A 228 -2.89 -12.40 6.96
CA LEU A 228 -2.62 -12.35 5.53
C LEU A 228 -2.12 -10.96 5.09
N SER A 229 -2.47 -9.89 5.80
CA SER A 229 -2.08 -8.51 5.48
C SER A 229 -0.57 -8.33 5.32
N SER A 230 0.24 -8.91 6.22
CA SER A 230 1.71 -8.80 6.16
C SER A 230 2.27 -9.46 4.90
N ARG A 231 1.75 -10.64 4.54
CA ARG A 231 2.18 -11.36 3.34
C ARG A 231 1.69 -10.67 2.08
N LEU A 232 0.47 -10.15 2.06
CA LEU A 232 -0.04 -9.35 0.95
C LEU A 232 0.80 -8.08 0.75
N ALA A 233 1.20 -7.40 1.82
CA ALA A 233 2.13 -6.26 1.74
C ALA A 233 3.46 -6.67 1.12
N GLY A 234 4.02 -7.82 1.52
CA GLY A 234 5.22 -8.40 0.91
C GLY A 234 5.05 -8.72 -0.58
N VAL A 235 3.92 -9.30 -0.99
CA VAL A 235 3.62 -9.62 -2.40
C VAL A 235 3.51 -8.32 -3.21
N ILE A 236 2.87 -7.29 -2.67
CA ILE A 236 2.79 -5.97 -3.31
C ILE A 236 4.20 -5.38 -3.50
N ILE A 237 5.02 -5.40 -2.46
CA ILE A 237 6.42 -4.92 -2.53
C ILE A 237 7.22 -5.69 -3.59
N ALA A 238 7.13 -7.02 -3.58
CA ALA A 238 7.83 -7.86 -4.54
C ALA A 238 7.37 -7.58 -5.98
N THR A 239 6.08 -7.31 -6.17
CA THR A 239 5.51 -6.93 -7.47
C THR A 239 6.06 -5.60 -7.95
N ASP A 240 6.08 -4.60 -7.07
CA ASP A 240 6.60 -3.28 -7.39
C ASP A 240 8.05 -3.31 -7.85
N LEU A 241 8.89 -4.06 -7.13
CA LEU A 241 10.32 -4.14 -7.39
C LEU A 241 10.64 -4.93 -8.66
N ASN A 242 9.91 -6.01 -8.94
CA ASN A 242 10.22 -6.91 -10.05
C ASN A 242 9.48 -6.58 -11.34
N GLU A 243 8.24 -6.07 -11.27
CA GLU A 243 7.38 -5.87 -12.43
C GLU A 243 6.88 -4.43 -12.57
N GLY A 244 6.89 -3.65 -11.48
CA GLY A 244 6.45 -2.27 -11.44
C GLY A 244 5.15 -2.08 -10.68
N TRP A 245 5.00 -0.90 -10.08
CA TRP A 245 3.91 -0.53 -9.16
C TRP A 245 2.51 -0.49 -9.79
N GLN A 246 2.44 -0.43 -11.12
CA GLN A 246 1.20 -0.44 -11.88
C GLN A 246 0.50 -1.81 -11.91
N ASN A 247 1.23 -2.89 -11.59
CA ASN A 247 0.70 -4.23 -11.71
C ASN A 247 -0.15 -4.63 -10.51
N SER A 248 -1.17 -5.45 -10.75
CA SER A 248 -2.01 -6.01 -9.70
C SER A 248 -1.24 -6.99 -8.83
N PRO A 249 -1.45 -6.99 -7.49
CA PRO A 249 -0.93 -8.03 -6.62
C PRO A 249 -1.69 -9.36 -6.70
N SER A 250 -2.82 -9.42 -7.42
CA SER A 250 -3.65 -10.63 -7.55
C SER A 250 -3.04 -11.64 -8.52
N ASN A 251 -3.36 -12.93 -8.33
CA ASN A 251 -2.84 -14.10 -9.05
C ASN A 251 -1.30 -14.28 -8.92
N ARG A 252 -0.75 -13.88 -7.78
CA ARG A 252 0.67 -14.04 -7.44
C ARG A 252 0.84 -15.01 -6.30
N GLU A 253 1.89 -15.81 -6.35
CA GLU A 253 2.21 -16.79 -5.30
C GLU A 253 2.57 -16.10 -3.99
N ILE A 254 2.04 -16.65 -2.89
CA ILE A 254 2.38 -16.27 -1.53
C ILE A 254 3.44 -17.25 -1.02
N LYS A 255 4.67 -16.77 -0.86
CA LYS A 255 5.78 -17.58 -0.34
C LYS A 255 5.68 -17.74 1.18
N GLY A 256 6.26 -18.82 1.71
CA GLY A 256 6.34 -19.07 3.16
C GLY A 256 5.01 -19.47 3.79
N VAL A 257 4.07 -20.01 3.02
CA VAL A 257 2.77 -20.47 3.51
C VAL A 257 2.59 -21.97 3.26
N VAL A 258 2.12 -22.67 4.29
CA VAL A 258 1.83 -24.12 4.25
C VAL A 258 0.37 -24.35 3.86
N ASP A 259 -0.55 -23.68 4.55
CA ASP A 259 -1.98 -23.76 4.25
C ASP A 259 -2.75 -22.48 4.60
N LEU A 260 -4.06 -22.48 4.39
CA LEU A 260 -4.99 -21.45 4.85
C LEU A 260 -5.70 -21.92 6.11
N GLU A 261 -6.05 -20.98 6.99
CA GLU A 261 -6.83 -21.23 8.20
C GLU A 261 -8.18 -21.91 7.87
N VAL A 262 -8.83 -21.45 6.80
CA VAL A 262 -10.08 -21.99 6.28
C VAL A 262 -9.86 -22.38 4.82
N PRO A 263 -10.21 -23.61 4.39
CA PRO A 263 -10.02 -24.03 3.01
C PRO A 263 -10.93 -23.23 2.08
N ILE A 264 -10.32 -22.46 1.16
CA ILE A 264 -11.01 -21.69 0.13
C ILE A 264 -10.95 -22.46 -1.19
N ASN A 265 -12.10 -22.89 -1.70
CA ASN A 265 -12.16 -23.61 -2.96
C ASN A 265 -12.19 -22.65 -4.14
N PHE A 266 -11.41 -22.98 -5.16
CA PHE A 266 -11.40 -22.31 -6.45
C PHE A 266 -11.51 -23.35 -7.56
N TYR A 267 -12.50 -23.18 -8.45
CA TYR A 267 -12.68 -23.99 -9.63
C TYR A 267 -12.68 -23.07 -10.86
N PRO A 268 -11.78 -23.28 -11.84
CA PRO A 268 -11.80 -22.52 -13.08
C PRO A 268 -13.16 -22.63 -13.77
N SER A 269 -13.69 -21.51 -14.24
CA SER A 269 -14.97 -21.40 -14.97
C SER A 269 -16.25 -21.63 -14.15
N ASP A 270 -16.17 -21.92 -12.86
CA ASP A 270 -17.34 -22.00 -11.98
C ASP A 270 -17.60 -20.66 -11.29
N TYR A 271 -18.85 -20.20 -11.34
CA TYR A 271 -19.29 -19.00 -10.65
C TYR A 271 -19.53 -19.25 -9.15
N GLN A 272 -19.91 -20.49 -8.78
CA GLN A 272 -20.27 -20.86 -7.40
C GLN A 272 -19.06 -21.35 -6.61
N ASN A 273 -18.01 -20.53 -6.56
CA ASN A 273 -16.80 -20.83 -5.79
C ASN A 273 -16.63 -19.87 -4.61
N ASP A 274 -15.86 -20.31 -3.61
CA ASP A 274 -15.67 -19.55 -2.37
C ASP A 274 -14.92 -18.24 -2.61
N THR A 275 -14.00 -18.23 -3.59
CA THR A 275 -13.24 -17.01 -3.92
C THR A 275 -14.13 -15.91 -4.49
N ASN A 276 -15.12 -16.25 -5.32
CA ASN A 276 -16.08 -15.32 -5.88
C ASN A 276 -17.00 -14.80 -4.77
N PHE A 277 -17.45 -15.68 -3.89
CA PHE A 277 -18.30 -15.32 -2.74
C PHE A 277 -17.61 -14.30 -1.80
N LEU A 278 -16.30 -14.40 -1.61
CA LEU A 278 -15.53 -13.41 -0.83
C LEU A 278 -15.23 -12.14 -1.64
N ASN A 279 -14.80 -12.30 -2.89
CA ASN A 279 -14.45 -11.17 -3.76
C ASN A 279 -15.65 -10.27 -4.08
N GLU A 280 -16.86 -10.84 -4.22
CA GLU A 280 -18.07 -10.05 -4.44
C GLU A 280 -18.44 -9.15 -3.25
N ALA A 281 -17.98 -9.54 -2.05
CA ALA A 281 -18.08 -8.73 -0.85
C ALA A 281 -16.90 -7.76 -0.69
N GLY A 282 -15.99 -7.65 -1.66
CA GLY A 282 -14.81 -6.77 -1.61
C GLY A 282 -13.74 -7.24 -0.63
N ILE A 283 -13.61 -8.55 -0.41
CA ILE A 283 -12.59 -9.17 0.44
C ILE A 283 -11.55 -9.84 -0.45
N VAL A 284 -10.28 -9.46 -0.29
CA VAL A 284 -9.16 -10.13 -0.96
C VAL A 284 -8.88 -11.44 -0.23
N THR A 285 -8.78 -12.52 -0.99
CA THR A 285 -8.55 -13.85 -0.44
C THR A 285 -7.35 -14.54 -1.06
N ALA A 286 -7.22 -15.84 -0.81
CA ALA A 286 -6.23 -16.69 -1.43
C ALA A 286 -6.94 -17.84 -2.18
N MET A 287 -6.40 -18.21 -3.33
CA MET A 287 -6.82 -19.39 -4.08
C MET A 287 -5.73 -20.46 -4.04
N ARG A 288 -6.16 -21.71 -4.16
CA ARG A 288 -5.28 -22.86 -4.44
C ARG A 288 -5.83 -23.58 -5.66
N SER A 289 -4.96 -23.87 -6.62
CA SER A 289 -5.24 -24.77 -7.75
C SER A 289 -4.13 -25.82 -7.88
N PHE A 290 -4.36 -26.86 -8.68
CA PHE A 290 -3.44 -28.00 -8.81
C PHE A 290 -2.03 -27.53 -9.20
N ALA A 291 -1.04 -27.83 -8.35
CA ALA A 291 0.38 -27.47 -8.53
C ALA A 291 0.67 -25.97 -8.72
N THR A 292 -0.19 -25.06 -8.24
CA THR A 292 0.01 -23.59 -8.38
C THR A 292 0.56 -22.89 -7.13
N GLY A 293 0.68 -23.61 -6.01
CA GLY A 293 0.88 -23.02 -4.69
C GLY A 293 -0.37 -22.30 -4.19
N ILE A 294 -0.20 -21.52 -3.11
CA ILE A 294 -1.24 -20.60 -2.63
C ILE A 294 -0.99 -19.25 -3.28
N ARG A 295 -2.03 -18.67 -3.89
CA ARG A 295 -1.92 -17.39 -4.59
C ARG A 295 -2.89 -16.37 -4.02
N VAL A 296 -2.48 -15.11 -3.99
CA VAL A 296 -3.41 -13.99 -3.73
C VAL A 296 -4.47 -14.00 -4.81
N PHE A 297 -5.74 -13.86 -4.43
CA PHE A 297 -6.83 -13.78 -5.37
C PHE A 297 -7.87 -12.76 -4.92
N GLY A 298 -8.06 -11.73 -5.74
CA GLY A 298 -8.88 -10.57 -5.43
C GLY A 298 -8.06 -9.29 -5.62
N ASN A 299 -8.62 -8.35 -6.38
CA ASN A 299 -7.94 -7.09 -6.70
C ASN A 299 -8.81 -5.86 -6.42
N ARG A 300 -9.85 -6.03 -5.60
CA ARG A 300 -10.82 -4.99 -5.24
C ARG A 300 -10.59 -4.56 -3.79
N SER A 301 -10.75 -3.27 -3.55
CA SER A 301 -10.76 -2.66 -2.23
C SER A 301 -12.10 -2.84 -1.53
N THR A 302 -12.20 -2.33 -0.31
CA THR A 302 -13.48 -2.29 0.42
C THR A 302 -14.52 -1.33 -0.18
N ALA A 303 -14.16 -0.46 -1.12
CA ALA A 303 -15.16 0.33 -1.85
C ALA A 303 -16.16 -0.55 -2.61
N PHE A 304 -15.80 -1.79 -2.95
CA PHE A 304 -16.72 -2.78 -3.48
C PHE A 304 -17.58 -3.41 -2.37
N PRO A 305 -18.89 -3.65 -2.61
CA PRO A 305 -19.65 -3.48 -3.85
C PRO A 305 -20.26 -2.09 -4.08
N THR A 306 -20.17 -1.19 -3.11
CA THR A 306 -20.84 0.13 -3.14
C THR A 306 -20.41 1.01 -4.32
N SER A 307 -19.15 0.93 -4.72
CA SER A 307 -18.61 1.64 -5.88
C SER A 307 -18.07 0.68 -6.93
N SER A 308 -18.53 0.85 -8.17
CA SER A 308 -18.00 0.19 -9.37
C SER A 308 -16.96 1.05 -10.10
N HIS A 309 -16.59 2.21 -9.54
CA HIS A 309 -15.59 3.09 -10.12
C HIS A 309 -14.22 2.39 -10.19
N VAL A 310 -13.40 2.74 -11.20
CA VAL A 310 -12.09 2.10 -11.45
C VAL A 310 -11.14 2.17 -10.25
N GLU A 311 -11.28 3.20 -9.41
CA GLU A 311 -10.48 3.39 -8.19
C GLU A 311 -10.66 2.31 -7.14
N ASN A 312 -11.72 1.49 -7.24
CA ASN A 312 -11.88 0.35 -6.36
C ASN A 312 -10.82 -0.74 -6.64
N PHE A 313 -10.22 -0.78 -7.83
CA PHE A 313 -9.13 -1.72 -8.09
C PHE A 313 -7.86 -1.27 -7.38
N ILE A 314 -7.22 -2.20 -6.67
CA ILE A 314 -6.02 -1.92 -5.85
C ILE A 314 -4.93 -1.29 -6.72
N HIS A 315 -4.63 -1.87 -7.88
CA HIS A 315 -3.59 -1.35 -8.77
C HIS A 315 -3.94 0.04 -9.33
N ALA A 316 -5.20 0.27 -9.72
CA ALA A 316 -5.65 1.55 -10.26
C ALA A 316 -5.53 2.68 -9.23
N ARG A 317 -5.92 2.43 -7.97
CA ARG A 317 -5.74 3.39 -6.88
C ARG A 317 -4.27 3.73 -6.67
N ARG A 318 -3.40 2.72 -6.64
CA ARG A 318 -1.95 2.89 -6.50
C ARG A 318 -1.35 3.70 -7.65
N ILE A 319 -1.78 3.44 -8.88
CA ILE A 319 -1.32 4.20 -10.06
C ILE A 319 -1.60 5.69 -9.88
N LEU A 320 -2.83 6.02 -9.52
CA LEU A 320 -3.24 7.40 -9.31
C LEU A 320 -2.45 8.05 -8.16
N ASP A 321 -2.16 7.30 -7.09
CA ASP A 321 -1.38 7.82 -5.96
C ASP A 321 0.07 8.15 -6.33
N MET A 322 0.70 7.28 -7.11
CA MET A 322 2.07 7.53 -7.59
C MET A 322 2.11 8.75 -8.49
N ILE A 323 1.12 8.91 -9.38
CA ILE A 323 1.03 10.06 -10.27
C ILE A 323 0.75 11.35 -9.48
N HIS A 324 -0.21 11.34 -8.56
CA HIS A 324 -0.55 12.52 -7.77
C HIS A 324 0.65 13.01 -6.96
N GLU A 325 1.36 12.11 -6.30
CA GLU A 325 2.49 12.49 -5.47
C GLU A 325 3.70 12.94 -6.28
N ALA A 326 3.99 12.29 -7.41
CA ALA A 326 5.02 12.73 -8.35
C ALA A 326 4.75 14.17 -8.84
N ILE A 327 3.49 14.48 -9.16
CA ILE A 327 3.09 15.83 -9.55
C ILE A 327 3.27 16.82 -8.41
N ILE A 328 2.83 16.49 -7.18
CA ILE A 328 2.98 17.36 -6.00
C ILE A 328 4.45 17.72 -5.75
N PHE A 329 5.35 16.74 -5.74
CA PHE A 329 6.78 17.02 -5.51
C PHE A 329 7.43 17.80 -6.64
N TYR A 330 7.00 17.58 -7.88
CA TYR A 330 7.48 18.37 -9.01
C TYR A 330 7.00 19.82 -8.94
N THR A 331 5.70 20.03 -8.72
CA THR A 331 5.11 21.38 -8.67
C THR A 331 5.58 22.18 -7.47
N MET A 332 6.08 21.53 -6.41
CA MET A 332 6.76 22.21 -5.30
C MET A 332 7.91 23.12 -5.75
N ASN A 333 8.60 22.77 -6.84
CA ASN A 333 9.67 23.62 -7.39
C ASN A 333 9.17 24.96 -7.95
N TYR A 334 7.87 25.07 -8.25
CA TYR A 334 7.21 26.25 -8.80
C TYR A 334 6.50 27.10 -7.73
N VAL A 335 6.37 26.57 -6.51
CA VAL A 335 5.87 27.35 -5.37
C VAL A 335 6.78 28.56 -5.15
N ASP A 336 6.19 29.72 -4.85
CA ASP A 336 6.85 31.02 -4.67
C ASP A 336 7.59 31.59 -5.89
N ARG A 337 7.52 30.93 -7.06
CA ARG A 337 7.99 31.52 -8.31
C ARG A 337 6.98 32.53 -8.84
N LEU A 338 7.47 33.50 -9.61
CA LEU A 338 6.61 34.46 -10.32
C LEU A 338 5.68 33.70 -11.27
N GLY A 339 4.38 33.95 -11.18
CA GLY A 339 3.34 33.38 -12.04
C GLY A 339 3.28 34.03 -13.43
N SER A 340 4.41 34.05 -14.15
CA SER A 340 4.44 34.50 -15.54
C SER A 340 3.89 33.40 -16.46
N PRO A 341 3.42 33.74 -17.68
CA PRO A 341 2.95 32.74 -18.64
C PRO A 341 3.98 31.63 -18.88
N MET A 342 5.27 31.98 -18.92
CA MET A 342 6.36 31.04 -19.14
C MET A 342 6.49 30.00 -18.00
N THR A 343 6.31 30.40 -16.73
CA THR A 343 6.40 29.45 -15.61
C THR A 343 5.18 28.54 -15.54
N VAL A 344 4.00 29.08 -15.86
CA VAL A 344 2.76 28.30 -15.95
C VAL A 344 2.87 27.23 -17.04
N GLU A 345 3.34 27.60 -18.23
CA GLU A 345 3.54 26.69 -19.36
C GLU A 345 4.63 25.64 -19.07
N ALA A 346 5.76 26.04 -18.47
CA ALA A 346 6.82 25.10 -18.10
C ALA A 346 6.36 24.03 -17.09
N ALA A 347 5.53 24.41 -16.12
CA ALA A 347 4.92 23.46 -15.19
C ALA A 347 4.00 22.48 -15.93
N GLU A 348 3.18 22.96 -16.87
CA GLU A 348 2.34 22.10 -17.71
C GLU A 348 3.15 21.12 -18.54
N GLU A 349 4.17 21.61 -19.25
CA GLU A 349 4.97 20.80 -20.16
C GLU A 349 5.73 19.69 -19.42
N GLY A 350 6.28 20.00 -18.25
CA GLY A 350 6.97 19.00 -17.42
C GLY A 350 6.04 17.87 -16.96
N VAL A 351 4.84 18.20 -16.48
CA VAL A 351 3.87 17.17 -16.07
C VAL A 351 3.35 16.39 -17.28
N ASN A 352 3.05 17.04 -18.41
CA ASN A 352 2.62 16.33 -19.62
C ASN A 352 3.72 15.44 -20.22
N ALA A 353 5.00 15.82 -20.12
CA ALA A 353 6.12 14.96 -20.50
C ALA A 353 6.16 13.70 -19.62
N TYR A 354 5.93 13.84 -18.32
CA TYR A 354 5.82 12.72 -17.39
C TYR A 354 4.64 11.80 -17.72
N LEU A 355 3.44 12.35 -17.91
CA LEU A 355 2.24 11.57 -18.26
C LEU A 355 2.44 10.79 -19.57
N ARG A 356 3.09 11.41 -20.58
CA ARG A 356 3.47 10.71 -21.82
C ARG A 356 4.41 9.54 -21.54
N SER A 357 5.39 9.69 -20.64
CA SER A 357 6.30 8.59 -20.27
C SER A 357 5.60 7.43 -19.55
N LYS A 358 4.39 7.64 -19.01
CA LYS A 358 3.59 6.63 -18.30
C LYS A 358 2.46 6.06 -19.14
N THR A 359 2.22 6.61 -20.32
CA THR A 359 1.20 6.12 -21.25
C THR A 359 1.61 4.73 -21.75
N ASP A 360 0.64 3.82 -21.87
CA ASP A 360 0.80 2.40 -22.22
C ASP A 360 1.61 1.55 -21.22
N ILE A 361 2.08 2.16 -20.12
CA ILE A 361 2.75 1.47 -19.02
C ILE A 361 1.84 1.45 -17.79
N ALA A 362 1.36 2.61 -17.34
CA ALA A 362 0.52 2.76 -16.15
C ALA A 362 -0.84 3.42 -16.44
N ILE A 363 -0.93 4.27 -17.46
CA ILE A 363 -2.16 4.97 -17.84
C ILE A 363 -2.46 4.77 -19.33
N TYR A 364 -3.73 4.82 -19.73
CA TYR A 364 -4.11 4.88 -21.15
C TYR A 364 -3.79 6.24 -21.77
N GLY A 365 -3.67 7.27 -20.94
CA GLY A 365 -3.35 8.63 -21.33
C GLY A 365 -3.65 9.59 -20.20
N GLY A 366 -3.12 10.81 -20.33
CA GLY A 366 -3.44 11.89 -19.41
C GLY A 366 -3.03 13.27 -19.93
N THR A 367 -3.70 14.29 -19.41
CA THR A 367 -3.48 15.69 -19.72
C THR A 367 -3.40 16.48 -18.42
N PHE A 368 -2.49 17.45 -18.37
CA PHE A 368 -2.36 18.40 -17.27
C PHE A 368 -2.36 19.82 -17.82
N ARG A 369 -3.38 20.62 -17.49
CA ARG A 369 -3.62 21.93 -18.10
C ARG A 369 -4.06 22.97 -17.09
N PHE A 370 -3.66 24.22 -17.31
CA PHE A 370 -4.11 25.37 -16.56
C PHE A 370 -5.61 25.58 -16.77
N ASP A 371 -6.37 25.62 -15.68
CA ASP A 371 -7.82 25.73 -15.73
C ASP A 371 -8.24 27.19 -15.96
N ARG A 372 -8.47 27.56 -17.22
CA ARG A 372 -8.86 28.92 -17.61
C ARG A 372 -10.18 29.39 -17.01
N GLN A 373 -11.04 28.47 -16.53
CA GLN A 373 -12.31 28.83 -15.90
C GLN A 373 -12.13 29.18 -14.43
N LYS A 374 -11.28 28.43 -13.70
CA LYS A 374 -11.02 28.68 -12.28
C LYS A 374 -10.02 29.80 -12.02
N ASN A 375 -9.08 30.02 -12.94
CA ASN A 375 -8.06 31.06 -12.80
C ASN A 375 -8.58 32.43 -13.29
N THR A 376 -9.46 33.04 -12.50
CA THR A 376 -9.88 34.43 -12.71
C THR A 376 -8.79 35.41 -12.27
N ALA A 377 -8.87 36.67 -12.71
CA ALA A 377 -7.92 37.70 -12.30
C ALA A 377 -7.86 37.88 -10.76
N GLU A 378 -8.98 37.70 -10.07
CA GLU A 378 -9.06 37.75 -8.61
C GLU A 378 -8.30 36.59 -7.95
N GLN A 379 -8.44 35.36 -8.47
CA GLN A 379 -7.71 34.20 -7.93
C GLN A 379 -6.20 34.33 -8.14
N ILE A 380 -5.79 34.80 -9.32
CA ILE A 380 -4.37 35.02 -9.62
C ILE A 380 -3.80 36.17 -8.77
N ALA A 381 -4.57 37.23 -8.53
CA ALA A 381 -4.18 38.31 -7.62
C ALA A 381 -4.01 37.83 -6.18
N ASP A 382 -4.79 36.82 -5.77
CA ASP A 382 -4.65 36.10 -4.48
C ASP A 382 -3.58 34.99 -4.51
N GLY A 383 -2.75 34.93 -5.57
CA GLY A 383 -1.64 33.99 -5.72
C GLY A 383 -2.04 32.55 -6.01
N LYS A 384 -3.30 32.28 -6.36
CA LYS A 384 -3.82 30.93 -6.58
C LYS A 384 -3.80 30.55 -8.06
N PHE A 385 -3.17 29.42 -8.35
CA PHE A 385 -3.08 28.84 -9.69
C PHE A 385 -3.70 27.44 -9.70
N PHE A 386 -4.74 27.25 -10.50
CA PHE A 386 -5.48 25.99 -10.62
C PHE A 386 -5.09 25.24 -11.89
N TYR A 387 -4.81 23.95 -11.74
CA TYR A 387 -4.59 23.04 -12.86
C TYR A 387 -5.60 21.91 -12.81
N ARG A 388 -5.93 21.38 -13.98
CA ARG A 388 -6.78 20.22 -14.19
C ARG A 388 -5.91 19.06 -14.66
N LEU A 389 -5.92 17.99 -13.88
CA LEU A 389 -5.34 16.70 -14.24
C LEU A 389 -6.47 15.78 -14.73
N GLU A 390 -6.34 15.26 -15.93
CA GLU A 390 -7.18 14.18 -16.44
C GLU A 390 -6.28 13.00 -16.75
N CYS A 391 -6.56 11.83 -16.20
CA CYS A 391 -5.84 10.61 -16.58
C CYS A 391 -6.73 9.40 -16.31
N HIS A 392 -6.42 8.29 -16.98
CA HIS A 392 -7.11 7.02 -16.72
C HIS A 392 -6.08 5.91 -16.50
N PRO A 393 -6.06 5.25 -15.33
CA PRO A 393 -5.16 4.14 -15.07
C PRO A 393 -5.48 2.97 -16.02
N ILE A 394 -4.48 2.18 -16.40
CA ILE A 394 -4.72 0.95 -17.16
C ILE A 394 -5.58 0.01 -16.31
N SER A 395 -6.58 -0.61 -16.93
CA SER A 395 -7.48 -1.54 -16.25
C SER A 395 -6.89 -2.95 -16.20
N VAL A 396 -7.27 -3.73 -15.19
CA VAL A 396 -6.92 -5.16 -15.12
C VAL A 396 -7.95 -6.01 -15.82
N MET A 397 -7.49 -7.15 -16.36
CA MET A 397 -8.35 -8.20 -16.89
C MET A 397 -8.85 -9.08 -15.74
N GLU A 398 -9.76 -8.58 -14.92
CA GLU A 398 -10.34 -9.34 -13.80
C GLU A 398 -11.16 -10.54 -14.28
N ARG A 399 -11.83 -10.43 -15.43
CA ARG A 399 -12.61 -11.51 -16.04
C ARG A 399 -12.40 -11.54 -17.55
N ILE A 400 -12.17 -12.73 -18.08
CA ILE A 400 -12.11 -13.01 -19.52
C ILE A 400 -13.26 -13.96 -19.85
N THR A 401 -14.12 -13.57 -20.79
CA THR A 401 -15.22 -14.40 -21.30
C THR A 401 -14.93 -14.73 -22.77
N ILE A 402 -15.04 -16.00 -23.13
CA ILE A 402 -14.81 -16.48 -24.50
C ILE A 402 -16.11 -17.11 -24.99
N ASP A 403 -16.72 -16.51 -26.01
CA ASP A 403 -17.88 -17.09 -26.69
C ASP A 403 -17.39 -18.08 -27.75
N SER A 404 -17.68 -19.37 -27.54
CA SER A 404 -17.28 -20.44 -28.45
C SER A 404 -18.35 -20.71 -29.49
N TYR A 405 -17.97 -20.66 -30.77
CA TYR A 405 -18.85 -20.96 -31.90
C TYR A 405 -18.34 -22.17 -32.69
N VAL A 406 -19.23 -23.08 -33.05
CA VAL A 406 -18.94 -24.17 -34.00
C VAL A 406 -19.44 -23.72 -35.38
N ASP A 407 -18.54 -23.15 -36.18
CA ASP A 407 -18.89 -22.61 -37.50
C ASP A 407 -18.90 -23.69 -38.58
N THR A 408 -20.06 -23.90 -39.21
CA THR A 408 -20.24 -24.88 -40.29
C THR A 408 -19.54 -24.48 -41.59
N LYS A 409 -19.06 -23.23 -41.73
CA LYS A 409 -18.24 -22.81 -42.87
C LYS A 409 -16.92 -23.59 -42.98
N PHE A 410 -16.37 -24.03 -41.85
CA PHE A 410 -15.17 -24.88 -41.87
C PHE A 410 -15.47 -26.25 -42.52
N ILE A 411 -16.71 -26.74 -42.39
CA ILE A 411 -17.16 -27.97 -43.07
C ILE A 411 -17.28 -27.71 -44.57
N SER A 412 -17.95 -26.64 -44.98
CA SER A 412 -18.13 -26.34 -46.41
C SER A 412 -16.80 -26.12 -47.12
N ASN A 413 -15.83 -25.49 -46.46
CA ASN A 413 -14.49 -25.27 -47.01
C ASN A 413 -13.67 -26.56 -47.06
N ALA A 414 -13.76 -27.42 -46.06
CA ALA A 414 -13.04 -28.70 -46.05
C ALA A 414 -13.62 -29.70 -47.06
N LEU A 415 -14.93 -29.65 -47.30
CA LEU A 415 -15.64 -30.54 -48.20
C LEU A 415 -15.85 -29.96 -49.61
N SER A 416 -15.30 -28.79 -49.94
CA SER A 416 -15.29 -28.30 -51.31
C SER A 416 -14.26 -29.09 -52.13
N LEU A 417 -14.69 -30.23 -52.67
CA LEU A 417 -13.92 -30.96 -53.68
C LEU A 417 -13.88 -30.11 -54.96
N ALA A 418 -12.69 -29.96 -55.56
CA ALA A 418 -12.55 -29.29 -56.85
C ALA A 418 -13.41 -30.02 -57.89
N ALA A 419 -14.27 -29.25 -58.58
CA ALA A 419 -15.20 -29.75 -59.59
C ALA A 419 -14.49 -30.29 -60.83
#